data_AF-A0A8H4TY40-F1
#
_entry.id   AF-A0A8H4TY40-F1
#
_cell.length_a   1.000
_cell.length_b   1.000
_cell.length_c   1.000
_cell.angle_alpha   90.00
_cell.angle_beta   90.00
_cell.angle_gamma   90.00
#
_symmetry.space_group_name_H-M   'P 1'
#
loop_
_entity.id
_entity.type
_entity.pdbx_description
1 polymer ?
#
loop_
_entity_poly.entity_id
_entity_poly.type
_entity_poly.pdbx_seq_one_letter_code
_entity_poly.pdbx_strand_id
1 'polypeptide(L)'
;MSSYSSSLSSSYSGSPTSSSASLSFHHRVSSPERDNAKVGDEMGIIRTWFSVLDDTERSSALNSIAALPSLREIEPMIQALKDRKRELWRRQEELVIQPPVKPKWTMPAFPYNSQDPRWVAKWLRALRLHKYERCLTGMSPAQVARLDDEDLQQIGVDTVGARTKLLRAIHNV
;
A
#
# COMPACT_ATOMS: atom_id res chain seq x y z
N MET A 1 14.20 1.72 -85.12
CA MET A 1 13.75 2.17 -83.80
C MET A 1 14.98 2.66 -83.05
N SER A 2 15.24 3.96 -83.05
CA SER A 2 16.29 4.58 -82.26
C SER A 2 15.82 5.96 -81.85
N SER A 3 15.81 6.23 -80.55
CA SER A 3 16.01 7.56 -79.98
C SER A 3 16.39 7.42 -78.50
N TYR A 4 17.35 8.25 -78.13
CA TYR A 4 18.15 8.22 -76.92
C TYR A 4 17.63 9.29 -75.94
N SER A 5 17.76 8.97 -74.66
CA SER A 5 17.96 9.84 -73.48
C SER A 5 17.16 11.13 -73.29
N SER A 6 16.56 11.28 -72.11
CA SER A 6 16.70 12.50 -71.29
C SER A 6 16.43 12.21 -69.81
N SER A 7 17.36 12.69 -69.01
CA SER A 7 17.52 12.58 -67.56
C SER A 7 16.62 13.55 -66.80
N LEU A 8 16.19 13.20 -65.57
CA LEU A 8 15.94 14.17 -64.51
C LEU A 8 16.27 13.56 -63.13
N SER A 9 17.21 14.23 -62.45
CA SER A 9 17.57 14.04 -61.04
C SER A 9 16.46 14.53 -60.12
N SER A 10 16.25 13.85 -58.99
CA SER A 10 15.85 14.52 -57.74
C SER A 10 16.36 13.75 -56.54
N SER A 11 17.19 14.42 -55.77
CA SER A 11 17.94 13.94 -54.62
C SER A 11 17.06 14.02 -53.37
N TYR A 12 16.70 12.89 -52.77
CA TYR A 12 16.13 12.87 -51.42
C TYR A 12 17.23 12.57 -50.40
N SER A 13 17.62 13.62 -49.67
CA SER A 13 18.53 13.58 -48.52
C SER A 13 17.75 13.06 -47.30
N GLY A 14 17.88 11.77 -47.00
CA GLY A 14 17.48 11.18 -45.73
C GLY A 14 18.73 10.79 -44.93
N SER A 15 19.06 11.55 -43.89
CA SER A 15 20.17 11.24 -42.98
C SER A 15 19.86 9.99 -42.14
N PRO A 16 20.79 9.02 -42.02
CA PRO A 16 20.67 7.92 -41.08
C PRO A 16 21.22 8.33 -39.70
N THR A 17 20.36 8.50 -38.70
CA THR A 17 20.81 8.66 -37.31
C THR A 17 21.07 7.28 -36.70
N SER A 18 22.33 6.86 -36.73
CA SER A 18 22.81 5.68 -36.01
C SER A 18 23.60 6.09 -34.76
N SER A 19 23.25 5.45 -33.65
CA SER A 19 24.11 5.13 -32.50
C SER A 19 24.53 6.24 -31.53
N SER A 20 23.98 6.23 -30.31
CA SER A 20 24.67 5.65 -29.14
C SER A 20 23.84 5.89 -27.86
N ALA A 21 23.09 4.88 -27.41
CA ALA A 21 22.50 4.89 -26.08
C ALA A 21 23.61 4.68 -25.04
N SER A 22 24.00 5.74 -24.35
CA SER A 22 24.94 5.67 -23.23
C SER A 22 24.23 5.02 -22.03
N LEU A 23 24.46 3.71 -21.84
CA LEU A 23 24.07 3.00 -20.63
C LEU A 23 24.91 3.53 -19.47
N SER A 24 24.33 4.47 -18.71
CA SER A 24 24.89 4.89 -17.43
C SER A 24 24.71 3.77 -16.42
N PHE A 25 25.75 2.95 -16.25
CA PHE A 25 25.86 2.03 -15.11
C PHE A 25 25.97 2.86 -13.83
N HIS A 26 24.83 3.07 -13.17
CA HIS A 26 24.83 3.51 -11.77
C HIS A 26 25.44 2.40 -10.94
N HIS A 27 26.73 2.53 -10.64
CA HIS A 27 27.41 1.75 -9.62
C HIS A 27 26.76 2.08 -8.27
N ARG A 28 25.77 1.28 -7.86
CA ARG A 28 25.24 1.31 -6.51
C ARG A 28 26.35 0.84 -5.58
N VAL A 29 27.09 1.79 -5.01
CA VAL A 29 27.86 1.51 -3.80
C VAL A 29 26.83 1.23 -2.70
N SER A 30 26.53 -0.05 -2.48
CA SER A 30 25.82 -0.47 -1.27
C SER A 30 26.69 -0.11 -0.07
N SER A 31 26.16 0.76 0.79
CA SER A 31 26.81 1.16 2.02
C SER A 31 26.80 -0.02 3.00
N PRO A 32 27.98 -0.54 3.41
CA PRO A 32 28.08 -1.77 4.20
C PRO A 32 27.46 -1.68 5.60
N GLU A 33 27.22 -0.47 6.11
CA GLU A 33 26.57 -0.28 7.42
C GLU A 33 25.09 -0.67 7.44
N ARG A 34 24.37 -0.45 6.32
CA ARG A 34 22.92 -0.69 6.27
C ARG A 34 22.61 -2.19 6.16
N ASP A 35 23.48 -2.92 5.49
CA ASP A 35 23.37 -4.37 5.36
C ASP A 35 23.73 -5.09 6.66
N ASN A 36 24.71 -4.57 7.43
CA ASN A 36 25.12 -5.16 8.70
C ASN A 36 24.02 -5.05 9.79
N ALA A 37 23.30 -3.93 9.83
CA ALA A 37 22.16 -3.75 10.74
C ALA A 37 21.02 -4.75 10.44
N LYS A 38 20.72 -4.95 9.15
CA LYS A 38 19.69 -5.90 8.70
C LYS A 38 20.07 -7.35 9.01
N VAL A 39 21.34 -7.72 8.82
CA VAL A 39 21.85 -9.04 9.20
C VAL A 39 21.78 -9.23 10.72
N GLY A 40 22.05 -8.19 11.51
CA GLY A 40 21.90 -8.22 12.97
C GLY A 40 20.47 -8.53 13.42
N ASP A 41 19.48 -7.87 12.81
CA ASP A 41 18.05 -8.09 13.08
C ASP A 41 17.62 -9.51 12.67
N GLU A 42 18.05 -9.99 11.50
CA GLU A 42 17.81 -11.37 11.05
C GLU A 42 18.43 -12.39 12.02
N MET A 43 19.64 -12.12 12.52
CA MET A 43 20.31 -12.98 13.51
C MET A 43 19.61 -12.96 14.88
N GLY A 44 18.97 -11.86 15.25
CA GLY A 44 18.17 -11.75 16.48
C GLY A 44 16.90 -12.62 16.43
N ILE A 45 16.23 -12.66 15.28
CA ILE A 45 15.06 -13.51 15.03
C ILE A 45 15.46 -14.99 15.13
N ILE A 46 16.59 -15.35 14.51
CA ILE A 46 17.13 -16.72 14.55
C ILE A 46 17.42 -17.13 16.00
N ARG A 47 18.10 -16.29 16.80
CA ARG A 47 18.38 -16.58 18.21
C ARG A 47 17.11 -16.78 19.04
N THR A 48 16.09 -15.98 18.79
CA THR A 48 14.78 -16.08 19.47
C THR A 48 14.05 -17.38 19.11
N TRP A 49 14.18 -17.86 17.87
CA TRP A 49 13.62 -19.16 17.48
C TRP A 49 14.38 -20.33 18.10
N PHE A 50 15.71 -20.25 18.15
CA PHE A 50 16.57 -21.29 18.72
C PHE A 50 16.58 -21.33 20.25
N SER A 51 16.11 -20.29 20.94
CA SER A 51 15.94 -20.31 22.41
C SER A 51 14.78 -21.18 22.88
N VAL A 52 13.89 -21.58 21.97
CA VAL A 52 12.76 -22.48 22.27
C VAL A 52 13.20 -23.96 22.30
N LEU A 53 14.32 -24.27 21.62
CA LEU A 53 14.91 -25.60 21.59
C LEU A 53 15.90 -25.77 22.74
N ASP A 54 15.97 -26.96 23.34
CA ASP A 54 17.02 -27.27 24.31
C ASP A 54 18.39 -27.45 23.65
N ASP A 55 19.47 -27.49 24.45
CA ASP A 55 20.84 -27.52 23.93
C ASP A 55 21.14 -28.75 23.06
N THR A 56 20.47 -29.88 23.33
CA THR A 56 20.66 -31.12 22.57
C THR A 56 19.94 -31.07 21.22
N GLU A 57 18.71 -30.55 21.20
CA GLU A 57 17.94 -30.32 19.97
C GLU A 57 18.62 -29.28 19.07
N ARG A 58 19.12 -28.19 19.66
CA ARG A 58 19.83 -27.13 18.94
C ARG A 58 21.10 -27.64 18.28
N SER A 59 21.90 -28.43 18.99
CA SER A 59 23.14 -29.01 18.48
C SER A 59 22.89 -29.99 17.33
N SER A 60 21.84 -30.81 17.45
CA SER A 60 21.43 -31.78 16.43
C SER A 60 20.92 -31.09 15.16
N ALA A 61 20.14 -30.01 15.31
CA ALA A 61 19.67 -29.20 14.19
C ALA A 61 20.83 -28.49 13.46
N LEU A 62 21.78 -27.91 14.20
CA LEU A 62 22.95 -27.25 13.61
C LEU A 62 23.87 -28.25 12.88
N ASN A 63 24.11 -29.42 13.46
CA ASN A 63 24.88 -30.49 12.81
C ASN A 63 24.19 -30.98 11.53
N SER A 64 22.87 -31.10 11.55
CA SER A 64 22.10 -31.51 10.37
C SER A 64 22.17 -30.47 9.26
N ILE A 65 22.13 -29.16 9.59
CA ILE A 65 22.28 -28.06 8.63
C ILE A 65 23.70 -28.00 8.08
N ALA A 66 24.71 -28.17 8.93
CA ALA A 66 26.12 -28.15 8.54
C ALA A 66 26.52 -29.35 7.67
N ALA A 67 25.83 -30.47 7.81
CA ALA A 67 26.03 -31.67 7.00
C ALA A 67 25.38 -31.61 5.61
N LEU A 68 24.59 -30.56 5.32
CA LEU A 68 23.95 -30.42 4.01
C LEU A 68 24.99 -30.06 2.93
N PRO A 69 25.14 -30.87 1.86
CA PRO A 69 26.10 -30.60 0.80
C PRO A 69 25.74 -29.37 -0.05
N SER A 70 24.49 -28.90 -0.03
CA SER A 70 24.08 -27.69 -0.73
C SER A 70 22.96 -26.92 -0.01
N LEU A 71 22.97 -25.59 -0.12
CA LEU A 71 21.94 -24.70 0.44
C LEU A 71 20.53 -25.03 -0.08
N ARG A 72 20.44 -25.68 -1.24
CA ARG A 72 19.17 -26.08 -1.88
C ARG A 72 18.40 -27.13 -1.08
N GLU A 73 19.08 -27.91 -0.25
CA GLU A 73 18.46 -28.94 0.58
C GLU A 73 17.77 -28.38 1.83
N ILE A 74 17.96 -27.09 2.12
CA ILE A 74 17.23 -26.38 3.18
C ILE A 74 15.81 -26.00 2.73
N GLU A 75 15.53 -25.93 1.43
CA GLU A 75 14.23 -25.55 0.88
C GLU A 75 13.05 -26.42 1.40
N PRO A 76 13.13 -27.77 1.44
CA PRO A 76 12.08 -28.58 2.04
C PRO A 76 11.85 -28.27 3.53
N MET A 77 12.91 -27.94 4.29
CA MET A 77 12.78 -27.51 5.69
C MET A 77 12.10 -26.13 5.79
N ILE A 78 12.48 -25.17 4.95
CA ILE A 78 11.80 -23.85 4.88
C ILE A 78 10.32 -24.03 4.52
N GLN A 79 10.02 -24.91 3.59
CA GLN A 79 8.64 -25.19 3.18
C GLN A 79 7.84 -25.82 4.32
N ALA A 80 8.41 -26.81 5.04
CA ALA A 80 7.78 -27.41 6.21
C ALA A 80 7.51 -26.38 7.33
N LEU A 81 8.43 -25.44 7.57
CA LEU A 81 8.24 -24.36 8.54
C LEU A 81 7.17 -23.36 8.10
N LYS A 82 7.13 -22.99 6.81
CA LYS A 82 6.05 -22.16 6.24
C LYS A 82 4.69 -22.84 6.42
N ASP A 83 4.62 -24.14 6.21
CA ASP A 83 3.40 -24.95 6.34
C ASP A 83 2.94 -25.04 7.80
N ARG A 84 3.88 -25.25 8.73
CA ARG A 84 3.60 -25.26 10.16
C ARG A 84 3.11 -23.91 10.65
N LYS A 85 3.72 -22.81 10.20
CA LYS A 85 3.22 -21.46 10.46
C LYS A 85 1.78 -21.31 9.96
N ARG A 86 1.48 -21.68 8.70
CA ARG A 86 0.11 -21.61 8.15
C ARG A 86 -0.88 -22.43 8.95
N GLU A 87 -0.47 -23.59 9.46
CA GLU A 87 -1.30 -24.45 10.30
C GLU A 87 -1.55 -23.83 11.69
N LEU A 88 -0.55 -23.23 12.31
CA LEU A 88 -0.72 -22.51 13.58
C LEU A 88 -1.65 -21.30 13.44
N TRP A 89 -1.55 -20.56 12.33
CA TRP A 89 -2.50 -19.50 12.01
C TRP A 89 -3.93 -20.03 11.89
N ARG A 90 -4.14 -21.15 11.18
CA ARG A 90 -5.46 -21.81 11.10
C ARG A 90 -5.97 -22.28 12.46
N ARG A 91 -5.13 -22.93 13.28
CA ARG A 91 -5.51 -23.35 14.63
C ARG A 91 -5.88 -22.16 15.51
N GLN A 92 -5.14 -21.06 15.40
CA GLN A 92 -5.45 -19.84 16.12
C GLN A 92 -6.80 -19.28 15.65
N GLU A 93 -7.09 -19.27 14.35
CA GLU A 93 -8.39 -18.88 13.77
C GLU A 93 -9.54 -19.81 14.22
N GLU A 94 -9.31 -21.13 14.29
CA GLU A 94 -10.28 -22.13 14.77
C GLU A 94 -10.58 -22.01 16.26
N LEU A 95 -9.58 -21.64 17.07
CA LEU A 95 -9.76 -21.35 18.50
C LEU A 95 -10.48 -20.02 18.76
N VAL A 96 -10.55 -19.12 17.77
CA VAL A 96 -11.42 -17.94 17.87
C VAL A 96 -12.86 -18.41 17.61
N ILE A 97 -13.61 -18.60 18.71
CA ILE A 97 -15.03 -19.03 18.75
C ILE A 97 -15.95 -18.15 17.87
N GLN A 98 -15.51 -16.97 17.42
CA GLN A 98 -16.19 -16.17 16.41
C GLN A 98 -15.18 -15.61 15.40
N PRO A 99 -15.46 -15.67 14.09
CA PRO A 99 -14.62 -14.96 13.12
C PRO A 99 -14.56 -13.48 13.49
N PRO A 100 -13.41 -12.79 13.30
CA PRO A 100 -13.31 -11.36 13.56
C PRO A 100 -14.33 -10.64 12.68
N VAL A 101 -15.47 -10.26 13.27
CA VAL A 101 -16.50 -9.51 12.58
C VAL A 101 -15.91 -8.15 12.26
N LYS A 102 -15.67 -7.89 10.98
CA LYS A 102 -15.28 -6.55 10.53
C LYS A 102 -16.37 -5.60 11.05
N PRO A 103 -16.01 -4.55 11.81
CA PRO A 103 -17.02 -3.66 12.36
C PRO A 103 -17.84 -3.12 11.19
N LYS A 104 -19.15 -3.35 11.25
CA LYS A 104 -20.07 -2.80 10.27
C LYS A 104 -19.90 -1.29 10.32
N TRP A 105 -19.58 -0.68 9.18
CA TRP A 105 -19.46 0.77 9.10
C TRP A 105 -20.80 1.38 9.51
N THR A 106 -20.78 2.21 10.55
CA THR A 106 -21.91 2.99 11.02
C THR A 106 -21.75 4.43 10.57
N MET A 107 -22.86 5.07 10.25
CA MET A 107 -22.83 6.48 9.87
C MET A 107 -22.43 7.31 11.10
N PRO A 108 -21.36 8.12 11.02
CA PRO A 108 -20.93 8.92 12.16
C PRO A 108 -21.96 10.02 12.45
N ALA A 109 -22.29 10.20 13.72
CA ALA A 109 -23.19 11.26 14.15
C ALA A 109 -22.61 12.64 13.83
N PHE A 110 -23.49 13.57 13.47
CA PHE A 110 -23.10 14.96 13.21
C PHE A 110 -22.68 15.67 14.52
N PRO A 111 -21.54 16.40 14.53
CA PRO A 111 -21.00 16.96 15.76
C PRO A 111 -21.54 18.38 16.04
N TYR A 112 -22.83 18.51 16.38
CA TYR A 112 -23.53 19.81 16.56
C TYR A 112 -22.82 20.80 17.50
N ASN A 113 -22.21 20.29 18.58
CA ASN A 113 -21.59 21.11 19.63
C ASN A 113 -20.05 21.08 19.59
N SER A 114 -19.45 20.76 18.44
CA SER A 114 -17.99 20.70 18.35
C SER A 114 -17.36 22.09 18.40
N GLN A 115 -16.44 22.28 19.32
CA GLN A 115 -15.59 23.47 19.40
C GLN A 115 -14.23 23.27 18.70
N ASP A 116 -13.96 22.07 18.17
CA ASP A 116 -12.71 21.74 17.49
C ASP A 116 -12.65 22.46 16.13
N PRO A 117 -11.64 23.31 15.85
CA PRO A 117 -11.51 23.98 14.55
C PRO A 117 -11.33 22.98 13.40
N ARG A 118 -10.91 21.73 13.69
CA ARG A 118 -10.73 20.64 12.72
C ARG A 118 -11.92 19.67 12.69
N TRP A 119 -13.06 20.04 13.27
CA TRP A 119 -14.25 19.19 13.34
C TRP A 119 -14.69 18.70 11.93
N VAL A 120 -14.69 19.60 10.95
CA VAL A 120 -15.06 19.32 9.54
C VAL A 120 -14.19 18.21 8.98
N ALA A 121 -12.88 18.38 9.12
CA ALA A 121 -11.85 17.48 8.60
C ALA A 121 -11.96 16.08 9.23
N LYS A 122 -12.26 16.01 10.53
CA LYS A 122 -12.45 14.75 11.27
C LYS A 122 -13.73 14.04 10.83
N TRP A 123 -14.85 14.76 10.77
CA TRP A 123 -16.16 14.21 10.42
C TRP A 123 -16.22 13.74 8.96
N LEU A 124 -15.68 14.52 8.01
CA LEU A 124 -15.64 14.13 6.60
C LEU A 124 -14.72 12.93 6.33
N ARG A 125 -13.64 12.76 7.09
CA ARG A 125 -12.82 11.52 7.01
C ARG A 125 -13.62 10.29 7.43
N ALA A 126 -14.39 10.38 8.51
CA ALA A 126 -15.28 9.30 8.96
C ALA A 126 -16.37 8.97 7.91
N LEU A 127 -16.88 9.99 7.20
CA LEU A 127 -17.81 9.84 6.08
C LEU A 127 -17.17 9.43 4.76
N ARG A 128 -15.83 9.41 4.66
CA ARG A 128 -15.07 9.24 3.41
C ARG A 128 -15.38 10.32 2.36
N LEU A 129 -15.68 11.54 2.81
CA LEU A 129 -15.97 12.73 2.00
C LEU A 129 -14.92 13.84 2.14
N HIS A 130 -13.71 13.49 2.61
CA HIS A 130 -12.62 14.42 2.89
C HIS A 130 -12.19 15.31 1.70
N LYS A 131 -12.53 14.95 0.46
CA LYS A 131 -12.27 15.82 -0.70
C LYS A 131 -13.04 17.16 -0.64
N TYR A 132 -14.18 17.21 0.06
CA TYR A 132 -15.00 18.41 0.24
C TYR A 132 -14.64 19.21 1.49
N GLU A 133 -13.53 18.87 2.16
CA GLU A 133 -13.10 19.57 3.39
C GLU A 133 -12.98 21.08 3.17
N ARG A 134 -12.39 21.49 2.04
CA ARG A 134 -12.21 22.92 1.71
C ARG A 134 -13.52 23.68 1.51
N CYS A 135 -14.57 23.00 1.06
CA CYS A 135 -15.87 23.60 0.82
C CYS A 135 -16.55 24.03 2.14
N LEU A 136 -16.36 23.24 3.21
CA LEU A 136 -17.00 23.45 4.51
C LEU A 136 -16.05 24.04 5.56
N THR A 137 -14.77 24.26 5.21
CA THR A 137 -13.77 24.83 6.12
C THR A 137 -14.15 26.27 6.48
N GLY A 138 -14.14 26.59 7.77
CA GLY A 138 -14.48 27.92 8.29
C GLY A 138 -15.96 28.09 8.69
N MET A 139 -16.82 27.12 8.39
CA MET A 139 -18.19 27.10 8.89
C MET A 139 -18.26 26.45 10.28
N SER A 140 -19.13 26.99 11.14
CA SER A 140 -19.49 26.35 12.41
C SER A 140 -20.41 25.14 12.16
N PRO A 141 -20.41 24.12 13.04
CA PRO A 141 -21.33 22.99 12.90
C PRO A 141 -22.80 23.43 12.84
N ALA A 142 -23.16 24.48 13.58
CA ALA A 142 -24.52 25.05 13.55
C ALA A 142 -24.89 25.66 12.19
N GLN A 143 -23.93 26.25 11.45
CA GLN A 143 -24.17 26.74 10.09
C GLN A 143 -24.35 25.56 9.12
N VAL A 144 -23.49 24.55 9.21
CA VAL A 144 -23.56 23.36 8.33
C VAL A 144 -24.85 22.57 8.56
N ALA A 145 -25.36 22.53 9.78
CA ALA A 145 -26.63 21.86 10.11
C ALA A 145 -27.88 22.52 9.50
N ARG A 146 -27.77 23.74 8.96
CA ARG A 146 -28.88 24.48 8.33
C ARG A 146 -28.82 24.47 6.81
N LEU A 147 -27.83 23.81 6.20
CA LEU A 147 -27.66 23.79 4.76
C LEU A 147 -28.61 22.79 4.10
N ASP A 148 -29.26 23.22 3.03
CA ASP A 148 -30.06 22.36 2.16
C ASP A 148 -29.25 21.79 0.97
N ASP A 149 -29.86 20.94 0.14
CA ASP A 149 -29.18 20.35 -1.04
C ASP A 149 -28.63 21.43 -1.99
N GLU A 150 -29.41 22.48 -2.23
CA GLU A 150 -29.05 23.60 -3.10
C GLU A 150 -27.85 24.38 -2.54
N ASP A 151 -27.81 24.63 -1.22
CA ASP A 151 -26.70 25.34 -0.58
C ASP A 151 -25.40 24.52 -0.67
N LEU A 152 -25.49 23.21 -0.42
CA LEU A 152 -24.35 22.31 -0.55
C LEU A 152 -23.82 22.28 -1.99
N GLN A 153 -24.70 22.35 -2.98
CA GLN A 153 -24.30 22.45 -4.38
C GLN A 153 -23.57 23.79 -4.65
N GLN A 154 -24.08 24.91 -4.14
CA GLN A 154 -23.45 26.23 -4.31
C GLN A 154 -22.06 26.32 -3.65
N ILE A 155 -21.87 25.65 -2.52
CA ILE A 155 -20.60 25.61 -1.78
C ILE A 155 -19.55 24.69 -2.47
N GLY A 156 -19.94 23.96 -3.53
CA GLY A 156 -19.04 23.14 -4.35
C GLY A 156 -19.10 21.64 -4.07
N VAL A 157 -20.18 21.14 -3.46
CA VAL A 157 -20.45 19.70 -3.36
C VAL A 157 -21.19 19.25 -4.63
N ASP A 158 -20.43 19.07 -5.71
CA ASP A 158 -21.00 18.88 -7.06
C ASP A 158 -21.80 17.58 -7.23
N THR A 159 -21.49 16.53 -6.47
CA THR A 159 -22.11 15.22 -6.67
C THR A 159 -23.32 15.04 -5.78
N VAL A 160 -24.46 14.72 -6.40
CA VAL A 160 -25.74 14.44 -5.70
C VAL A 160 -25.55 13.42 -4.58
N GLY A 161 -24.84 12.31 -4.84
CA GLY A 161 -24.61 11.29 -3.83
C GLY A 161 -23.82 11.76 -2.61
N ALA A 162 -22.91 12.74 -2.76
CA ALA A 162 -22.22 13.33 -1.62
C ALA A 162 -23.15 14.24 -0.82
N ARG A 163 -23.98 15.06 -1.49
CA ARG A 163 -24.97 15.92 -0.83
C ARG A 163 -26.01 15.12 -0.07
N THR A 164 -26.61 14.11 -0.71
CA THR A 164 -27.54 13.18 -0.04
C THR A 164 -26.88 12.53 1.17
N LYS A 165 -25.62 12.09 1.07
CA LYS A 165 -24.90 11.49 2.21
C LYS A 165 -24.65 12.47 3.34
N LEU A 166 -24.32 13.73 3.03
CA LEU A 166 -24.14 14.79 4.03
C LEU A 166 -25.45 15.09 4.74
N LEU A 167 -26.53 15.33 4.00
CA LEU A 167 -27.86 15.59 4.57
C LEU A 167 -28.32 14.44 5.47
N ARG A 168 -28.16 13.20 5.02
CA ARG A 168 -28.43 12.01 5.85
C ARG A 168 -27.61 11.96 7.13
N ALA A 169 -26.31 12.26 7.05
CA ALA A 169 -25.43 12.29 8.22
C ALA A 169 -25.73 13.47 9.16
N ILE A 170 -26.22 14.59 8.64
CA ILE A 170 -26.62 15.77 9.41
C ILE A 170 -27.94 15.53 10.13
N HIS A 171 -28.93 14.92 9.47
CA HIS A 171 -30.25 14.68 10.06
C HIS A 171 -30.40 13.30 10.73
N ASN A 172 -29.36 12.47 10.67
CA ASN A 172 -29.37 11.06 11.12
C ASN A 172 -30.54 10.23 10.52
N VAL A 173 -30.80 10.39 9.21
CA VAL A 173 -31.82 9.65 8.43
C VAL A 173 -31.18 8.64 7.47
#